data_AF-A0A832UJE8-F1
#
_entry.id   AF-A0A832UJE8-F1
#
_cell.length_a   1.000
_cell.length_b   1.000
_cell.length_c   1.000
_cell.angle_alpha   90.00
_cell.angle_beta   90.00
_cell.angle_gamma   90.00
#
_symmetry.space_group_name_H-M   'P 1'
#
loop_
_entity.id
_entity.type
_entity.pdbx_description
1 polymer ?
#
loop_
_entity_poly.entity_id
_entity_poly.type
_entity_poly.pdbx_seq_one_letter_code
_entity_poly.pdbx_strand_id
1 'polypeptide(L)'
;MRRLIYILLTILTAMLNCSAMDVTFNGSTPQYHFYLKDHLGNNRVVVNASGTVEQVNHYYPYGGLMGESTNGDIQRYKYNGKELDLMHGLKWYDYGARMYDPILLTWNAIDPLCEEYYGISPYVYCKDNPIKYLDPNGLDGLISIYGNNIKI
;
A
#
# COMPACT_ATOMS: atom_id res chain seq x y z
N MET A 1 -10.42 -7.64 -34.35
CA MET A 1 -11.17 -6.54 -33.71
C MET A 1 -11.35 -6.69 -32.20
N ARG A 2 -11.71 -7.86 -31.65
CA ARG A 2 -11.83 -8.05 -30.19
C ARG A 2 -10.52 -7.86 -29.40
N ARG A 3 -9.36 -8.31 -29.92
CA ARG A 3 -8.06 -8.18 -29.22
C ARG A 3 -7.60 -6.73 -28.99
N LEU A 4 -7.87 -5.82 -29.93
CA LEU A 4 -7.55 -4.40 -29.80
C LEU A 4 -8.44 -3.70 -28.76
N ILE A 5 -9.72 -4.05 -28.71
CA ILE A 5 -10.66 -3.53 -27.70
C ILE A 5 -10.25 -3.98 -26.30
N TYR A 6 -9.81 -5.23 -26.11
CA TYR A 6 -9.34 -5.71 -24.82
C TYR A 6 -8.07 -5.00 -24.36
N ILE A 7 -7.09 -4.80 -25.24
CA ILE A 7 -5.85 -4.07 -24.92
C ILE A 7 -6.17 -2.62 -24.54
N LEU A 8 -7.03 -1.95 -25.31
CA LEU A 8 -7.45 -0.57 -25.03
C LEU A 8 -8.25 -0.48 -23.73
N LEU A 9 -9.13 -1.45 -23.45
CA LEU A 9 -9.91 -1.52 -22.21
C LEU A 9 -9.03 -1.79 -21.00
N THR A 10 -8.01 -2.65 -21.11
CA THR A 10 -7.03 -2.89 -20.02
C THR A 10 -6.18 -1.65 -19.73
N ILE A 11 -5.74 -0.93 -20.78
CA ILE A 11 -4.99 0.32 -20.63
C ILE A 11 -5.89 1.40 -20.02
N LEU A 12 -7.15 1.49 -20.43
CA LEU A 12 -8.13 2.44 -19.90
C LEU A 12 -8.49 2.12 -18.43
N THR A 13 -8.67 0.85 -18.05
CA THR A 13 -8.86 0.47 -16.64
C THR A 13 -7.62 0.73 -15.79
N ALA A 14 -6.42 0.57 -16.34
CA ALA A 14 -5.18 0.92 -15.63
C ALA A 14 -5.08 2.44 -15.41
N MET A 15 -5.56 3.25 -16.36
CA MET A 15 -5.63 4.72 -16.22
C MET A 15 -6.75 5.18 -15.27
N LEU A 16 -7.89 4.47 -15.20
CA LEU A 16 -8.99 4.78 -14.26
C LEU A 16 -8.73 4.34 -12.81
N ASN A 17 -7.74 3.46 -12.56
CA ASN A 17 -7.36 3.02 -11.22
C ASN A 17 -6.35 3.95 -10.51
N CYS A 18 -6.10 5.16 -11.05
CA CYS A 18 -5.35 6.21 -10.38
C CYS A 18 -6.15 6.76 -9.20
N SER A 19 -6.24 5.98 -8.13
CA SER A 19 -7.12 6.21 -6.98
C SER A 19 -6.52 7.12 -5.90
N ALA A 20 -5.29 7.60 -6.08
CA ALA A 20 -4.69 8.57 -5.17
C ALA A 20 -3.67 9.45 -5.89
N MET A 21 -3.69 10.73 -5.54
CA MET A 21 -2.81 11.79 -6.01
C MET A 21 -2.25 12.51 -4.79
N ASP A 22 -0.97 12.85 -4.82
CA ASP A 22 -0.36 13.73 -3.84
C ASP A 22 0.17 14.99 -4.53
N VAL A 23 0.29 16.08 -3.77
CA VAL A 23 0.76 17.37 -4.27
C VAL A 23 1.89 17.86 -3.39
N THR A 24 3.08 17.97 -3.98
CA THR A 24 4.22 18.64 -3.34
C THR A 24 4.39 20.04 -3.93
N PHE A 25 5.12 20.92 -3.23
CA PHE A 25 5.39 22.27 -3.71
C PHE A 25 6.88 22.46 -3.90
N ASN A 26 7.29 22.84 -5.12
CA ASN A 26 8.63 23.35 -5.37
C ASN A 26 8.55 24.89 -5.35
N GLY A 27 8.83 25.47 -4.18
CA GLY A 27 8.56 26.89 -3.93
C GLY A 27 7.05 27.18 -3.96
N SER A 28 6.58 27.95 -4.94
CA SER A 28 5.16 28.26 -5.13
C SER A 28 4.48 27.43 -6.22
N THR A 29 5.23 26.56 -6.91
CA THR A 29 4.70 25.75 -8.00
C THR A 29 4.25 24.38 -7.50
N PRO A 30 2.96 24.01 -7.65
CA PRO A 30 2.49 22.68 -7.29
C PRO A 30 3.03 21.62 -8.26
N GLN A 31 3.47 20.50 -7.72
CA GLN A 31 3.88 19.29 -8.43
C GLN A 31 2.89 18.18 -8.09
N TYR A 32 2.34 17.53 -9.12
CA TYR A 32 1.35 16.47 -8.94
C TYR A 32 1.99 15.11 -9.16
N HIS A 33 1.76 14.21 -8.22
CA HIS A 33 2.23 12.84 -8.21
C HIS A 33 1.04 11.89 -8.25
N PHE A 34 1.05 10.95 -9.17
CA PHE A 34 -0.02 9.98 -9.38
C PHE A 34 0.44 8.58 -9.03
N TYR A 35 -0.42 7.83 -8.33
CA TYR A 35 -0.11 6.48 -7.85
C TYR A 35 -0.76 5.38 -8.68
N LEU A 36 0.09 4.50 -9.22
CA LEU A 36 -0.35 3.23 -9.78
C LEU A 36 -0.29 2.17 -8.68
N LYS A 37 -1.48 1.74 -8.25
CA LYS A 37 -1.63 0.77 -7.18
C LYS A 37 -1.84 -0.65 -7.70
N ASP A 38 -1.44 -1.64 -6.92
CA ASP A 38 -1.84 -3.02 -7.16
C ASP A 38 -3.21 -3.35 -6.52
N HIS A 39 -3.63 -4.60 -6.62
CA HIS A 39 -4.92 -5.09 -6.12
C HIS A 39 -5.11 -4.95 -4.59
N LEU A 40 -4.01 -4.88 -3.82
CA LEU A 40 -4.03 -4.67 -2.36
C LEU A 40 -3.99 -3.17 -2.02
N GLY A 41 -3.89 -2.31 -3.03
CA GLY A 41 -3.73 -0.88 -2.84
C GLY A 41 -2.29 -0.43 -2.57
N ASN A 42 -1.29 -1.30 -2.76
CA ASN A 42 0.11 -0.93 -2.61
C ASN A 42 0.54 0.02 -3.71
N ASN A 43 1.26 1.09 -3.37
CA ASN A 43 1.81 2.01 -4.36
C ASN A 43 3.00 1.37 -5.08
N ARG A 44 2.84 0.96 -6.36
CA ARG A 44 3.88 0.28 -7.15
C ARG A 44 4.70 1.23 -7.98
N VAL A 45 4.07 2.25 -8.55
CA VAL A 45 4.74 3.23 -9.42
C VAL A 45 4.17 4.61 -9.14
N VAL A 46 5.06 5.58 -8.98
CA VAL A 46 4.74 7.00 -8.89
C VAL A 46 5.11 7.65 -10.22
N VAL A 47 4.19 8.43 -10.78
CA VAL A 47 4.41 9.19 -12.02
C VAL A 47 4.07 10.66 -11.81
N ASN A 48 4.82 11.56 -12.46
CA ASN A 48 4.52 12.98 -12.43
C ASN A 48 3.41 13.37 -13.42
N ALA A 49 2.98 14.63 -13.38
CA ALA A 49 2.00 15.19 -14.31
C ALA A 49 2.36 15.12 -15.80
N SER A 50 3.65 14.95 -16.13
CA SER A 50 4.11 14.76 -17.51
C SER A 50 4.15 13.29 -17.94
N GLY A 51 3.81 12.35 -17.06
CA GLY A 51 3.85 10.91 -17.31
C GLY A 51 5.23 10.27 -17.16
N THR A 52 6.21 10.99 -16.60
CA THR A 52 7.53 10.43 -16.27
C THR A 52 7.45 9.62 -14.99
N VAL A 53 8.07 8.43 -14.99
CA VAL A 53 8.18 7.58 -13.80
C VAL A 53 9.17 8.20 -12.82
N GLU A 54 8.70 8.47 -11.60
CA GLU A 54 9.49 9.08 -10.53
C GLU A 54 10.03 8.05 -9.55
N GLN A 55 9.23 7.05 -9.18
CA GLN A 55 9.60 6.02 -8.20
C GLN A 55 8.94 4.69 -8.58
N VAL A 56 9.68 3.59 -8.41
CA VAL A 56 9.16 2.23 -8.55
C VAL A 56 9.43 1.44 -7.27
N ASN A 57 8.37 0.85 -6.71
CA ASN A 57 8.40 0.09 -5.48
C ASN A 57 8.00 -1.38 -5.72
N HIS A 58 8.78 -2.29 -5.14
CA HIS A 58 8.50 -3.71 -5.12
C HIS A 58 8.46 -4.22 -3.68
N TYR A 59 7.42 -4.99 -3.36
CA TYR A 59 7.15 -5.45 -2.00
C TYR A 59 7.22 -6.97 -1.92
N TYR A 60 7.80 -7.46 -0.82
CA TYR A 60 7.55 -8.80 -0.30
C TYR A 60 6.07 -8.93 0.11
N PRO A 61 5.53 -10.15 0.23
CA PRO A 61 4.12 -10.36 0.57
C PRO A 61 3.65 -9.66 1.85
N TYR A 62 4.56 -9.46 2.82
CA TYR A 62 4.28 -8.80 4.10
C TYR A 62 4.65 -7.31 4.11
N GLY A 63 4.94 -6.71 2.95
CA GLY A 63 5.18 -5.28 2.82
C GLY A 63 6.62 -4.81 2.95
N GLY A 64 7.58 -5.71 3.21
CA GLY A 64 9.00 -5.36 3.16
C GLY A 64 9.39 -4.91 1.74
N LEU A 65 10.16 -3.84 1.61
CA LEU A 65 10.65 -3.39 0.30
C LEU A 65 11.72 -4.35 -0.24
N MET A 66 11.45 -5.00 -1.37
CA MET A 66 12.45 -5.81 -2.10
C MET A 66 13.51 -4.95 -2.76
N GLY A 67 13.12 -3.75 -3.19
CA GLY A 67 13.95 -2.79 -3.88
C GLY A 67 13.14 -1.54 -4.18
N GLU A 68 13.81 -0.40 -4.07
CA GLU A 68 13.28 0.92 -4.41
C GLU A 68 14.17 1.46 -5.53
N SER A 69 13.57 1.80 -6.67
CA SER A 69 14.33 2.31 -7.81
C SER A 69 13.93 3.72 -8.14
N THR A 70 14.99 4.53 -8.29
CA THR A 70 15.09 5.85 -8.91
C THR A 70 14.54 7.00 -8.05
N ASN A 71 15.41 7.95 -7.70
CA ASN A 71 15.09 9.28 -7.16
C ASN A 71 14.62 9.44 -5.69
N GLY A 72 15.00 8.55 -4.77
CA GLY A 72 14.84 8.80 -3.33
C GLY A 72 13.37 8.81 -2.85
N ASP A 73 13.18 9.05 -1.55
CA ASP A 73 11.86 9.05 -0.88
C ASP A 73 10.99 10.26 -1.29
N ILE A 74 10.59 10.33 -2.57
CA ILE A 74 9.63 11.32 -3.09
C ILE A 74 8.28 11.19 -2.37
N GLN A 75 7.92 9.95 -2.02
CA GLN A 75 6.65 9.59 -1.40
C GLN A 75 6.88 8.64 -0.22
N ARG A 76 6.26 8.97 0.92
CA ARG A 76 6.24 8.21 2.18
C ARG A 76 5.15 7.13 2.23
N TYR A 77 4.04 7.26 1.51
CA TYR A 77 3.01 6.21 1.46
C TYR A 77 3.39 5.07 0.49
N LYS A 78 3.57 3.87 1.04
CA LYS A 78 4.09 2.71 0.31
C LYS A 78 3.13 1.51 0.34
N TYR A 79 3.30 0.61 1.31
CA TYR A 79 2.51 -0.61 1.43
C TYR A 79 1.10 -0.31 1.96
N ASN A 80 0.07 -0.88 1.33
CA ASN A 80 -1.36 -0.70 1.63
C ASN A 80 -1.82 0.77 1.70
N GLY A 81 -1.09 1.67 1.04
CA GLY A 81 -1.31 3.11 1.13
C GLY A 81 -1.02 3.69 2.52
N LYS A 82 -0.25 2.99 3.36
CA LYS A 82 0.20 3.44 4.67
C LYS A 82 1.54 4.15 4.59
N GLU A 83 1.71 5.12 5.47
CA GLU A 83 2.94 5.89 5.59
C GLU A 83 4.03 5.00 6.17
N LEU A 84 5.17 4.93 5.49
CA LEU A 84 6.38 4.31 6.01
C LEU A 84 7.10 5.34 6.89
N ASP A 85 7.06 5.12 8.19
CA ASP A 85 7.89 5.82 9.15
C ASP A 85 9.31 5.25 9.13
N LEU A 86 10.30 6.14 9.09
CA LEU A 86 11.73 5.86 9.11
C LEU A 86 12.40 6.38 10.39
N MET A 87 11.63 6.94 11.33
CA MET A 87 12.13 7.47 12.58
C MET A 87 12.90 6.41 13.37
N HIS A 88 13.99 6.84 14.00
CA HIS A 88 14.87 5.97 14.78
C HIS A 88 15.49 4.79 14.01
N GLY A 89 15.45 4.81 12.68
CA GLY A 89 15.93 3.72 11.83
C GLY A 89 14.99 2.51 11.79
N LEU A 90 13.81 2.62 12.40
CA LEU A 90 12.74 1.63 12.34
C LEU A 90 11.96 1.87 11.04
N LYS A 91 11.61 0.79 10.34
CA LYS A 91 10.90 0.86 9.05
C LYS A 91 9.46 0.40 9.24
N TRP A 92 8.68 1.17 9.97
CA TRP A 92 7.33 0.78 10.39
C TRP A 92 6.25 1.47 9.57
N TYR A 93 5.13 0.78 9.38
CA TYR A 93 3.96 1.35 8.73
C TYR A 93 2.95 1.83 9.77
N ASP A 94 2.49 3.07 9.62
CA ASP A 94 1.43 3.63 10.47
C ASP A 94 0.04 3.20 9.97
N TYR A 95 -0.63 2.34 10.75
CA TYR A 95 -2.00 1.92 10.49
C TYR A 95 -3.04 2.70 11.30
N GLY A 96 -2.61 3.64 12.14
CA GLY A 96 -3.44 4.46 13.02
C GLY A 96 -3.51 3.88 14.44
N ALA A 97 -4.09 2.69 14.60
CA ALA A 97 -4.20 2.07 15.93
C ALA A 97 -2.89 1.41 16.40
N ARG A 98 -2.08 0.90 15.46
CA ARG A 98 -0.83 0.18 15.70
C ARG A 98 0.20 0.52 14.64
N MET A 99 1.48 0.37 14.99
CA MET A 99 2.57 0.39 14.01
C MET A 99 2.86 -1.05 13.58
N TYR A 100 3.02 -1.25 12.28
CA TYR A 100 3.31 -2.56 11.71
C TYR A 100 4.77 -2.68 11.31
N ASP A 101 5.43 -3.75 11.73
CA ASP A 101 6.80 -4.07 11.32
C ASP A 101 6.78 -5.08 10.15
N PRO A 102 7.10 -4.65 8.92
CA PRO A 102 7.11 -5.52 7.75
C PRO A 102 8.33 -6.45 7.68
N ILE A 103 9.34 -6.26 8.52
CA ILE A 103 10.54 -7.11 8.60
C ILE A 103 10.30 -8.26 9.59
N LEU A 104 9.74 -7.95 10.75
CA LEU A 104 9.36 -8.94 11.75
C LEU A 104 8.01 -9.61 11.44
N LEU A 105 7.24 -9.05 10.50
CA LEU A 105 5.94 -9.55 10.06
C LEU A 105 4.84 -9.44 11.14
N THR A 106 5.00 -8.53 12.09
CA THR A 106 4.17 -8.44 13.30
C THR A 106 3.78 -7.01 13.63
N TRP A 107 2.70 -6.87 14.41
CA TRP A 107 2.36 -5.60 15.04
C TRP A 107 3.31 -5.26 16.19
N ASN A 108 3.53 -3.97 16.45
CA ASN A 108 4.33 -3.51 17.58
C ASN A 108 3.59 -3.55 18.93
N ALA A 109 2.26 -3.68 18.90
CA ALA A 109 1.38 -3.64 20.05
C ALA A 109 0.30 -4.73 19.98
N ILE A 110 -0.24 -5.09 21.14
CA ILE A 110 -1.32 -6.07 21.29
C ILE A 110 -2.57 -5.55 20.56
N ASP A 111 -3.26 -6.44 19.84
CA ASP A 111 -4.56 -6.15 19.26
C ASP A 111 -5.61 -5.74 20.32
N PRO A 112 -6.24 -4.56 20.21
CA PRO A 112 -7.34 -4.18 21.09
C PRO A 112 -8.51 -5.16 21.10
N LEU A 113 -8.70 -5.93 20.02
CA LEU A 113 -9.75 -6.95 19.89
C LEU A 113 -9.23 -8.38 20.07
N CYS A 114 -8.06 -8.56 20.68
CA CYS A 114 -7.48 -9.90 20.87
C CYS A 114 -8.39 -10.88 21.64
N GLU A 115 -9.27 -10.37 22.50
CA GLU A 115 -10.24 -11.17 23.26
C GLU A 115 -11.33 -11.81 22.38
N GLU A 116 -11.51 -11.34 21.14
CA GLU A 116 -12.45 -11.96 20.19
C GLU A 116 -11.87 -13.23 19.53
N TYR A 117 -10.55 -13.40 19.53
CA TYR A 117 -9.86 -14.44 18.76
C TYR A 117 -8.73 -15.14 19.54
N TYR A 118 -9.09 -15.96 20.52
CA TYR A 118 -8.12 -16.72 21.35
C TYR A 118 -7.19 -17.66 20.58
N GLY A 119 -7.56 -18.08 19.36
CA GLY A 119 -6.76 -19.00 18.53
C GLY A 119 -5.67 -18.32 17.70
N ILE A 120 -5.58 -16.98 17.74
CA ILE A 120 -4.66 -16.19 16.92
C ILE A 120 -3.82 -15.33 17.86
N SER A 121 -2.51 -15.25 17.61
CA SER A 121 -1.64 -14.38 18.40
C SER A 121 -2.03 -12.91 18.20
N PRO A 122 -2.06 -12.09 19.26
CA PRO A 122 -2.48 -10.68 19.19
C PRO A 122 -1.55 -9.78 18.36
N TYR A 123 -0.44 -10.32 17.87
CA TYR A 123 0.55 -9.63 17.05
C TYR A 123 0.53 -10.05 15.58
N VAL A 124 -0.34 -10.99 15.20
CA VAL A 124 -0.41 -11.52 13.83
C VAL A 124 -0.97 -10.46 12.88
N TYR A 125 -0.29 -10.30 11.76
CA TYR A 125 -0.76 -9.46 10.67
C TYR A 125 -1.67 -10.24 9.72
N CYS A 126 -2.88 -9.74 9.48
CA CYS A 126 -3.80 -10.24 8.44
C CYS A 126 -4.06 -11.77 8.49
N LYS A 127 -4.11 -12.36 9.70
CA LYS A 127 -4.29 -13.82 9.92
C LYS A 127 -3.32 -14.68 9.10
N ASP A 128 -2.08 -14.21 8.99
CA ASP A 128 -0.99 -14.83 8.20
C ASP A 128 -1.28 -14.98 6.70
N ASN A 129 -2.21 -14.20 6.16
CA ASN A 129 -2.48 -14.17 4.72
C ASN A 129 -2.62 -12.74 4.18
N PRO A 130 -1.50 -11.99 4.12
CA PRO A 130 -1.47 -10.59 3.66
C PRO A 130 -1.69 -10.42 2.15
N ILE A 131 -1.73 -11.52 1.39
CA ILE A 131 -2.06 -11.49 -0.04
C ILE A 131 -3.58 -11.36 -0.23
N LYS A 132 -4.36 -11.87 0.72
CA LYS A 132 -5.82 -11.94 0.64
C LYS A 132 -6.53 -10.94 1.55
N TYR A 133 -5.93 -10.68 2.71
CA TYR A 133 -6.51 -9.81 3.73
C TYR A 133 -5.69 -8.53 3.89
N LEU A 134 -6.41 -7.45 4.16
CA LEU A 134 -5.88 -6.13 4.45
C LEU A 134 -6.52 -5.66 5.77
N ASP A 135 -5.72 -5.20 6.72
CA ASP A 135 -6.21 -4.46 7.91
C ASP A 135 -6.14 -2.94 7.63
N PRO A 136 -7.26 -2.23 7.46
CA PRO A 136 -7.26 -0.81 7.10
C PRO A 136 -6.91 0.14 8.25
N ASN A 137 -7.14 -0.26 9.51
CA ASN A 137 -7.03 0.64 10.66
C ASN A 137 -6.15 0.08 11.80
N GLY A 138 -5.61 -1.12 11.63
CA GLY A 138 -4.81 -1.80 12.64
C GLY A 138 -5.66 -2.31 13.80
N LEU A 139 -6.94 -2.62 13.60
CA LEU A 139 -7.88 -3.12 14.63
C LEU A 139 -8.49 -4.49 14.27
N ASP A 140 -7.84 -5.30 13.42
CA ASP A 140 -8.35 -6.58 12.88
C ASP A 140 -9.60 -6.46 11.99
N GLY A 141 -9.87 -5.26 11.45
CA GLY A 141 -10.93 -5.03 10.46
C GLY A 141 -10.57 -5.58 9.09
N LEU A 142 -10.45 -6.90 8.95
CA LEU A 142 -9.93 -7.51 7.72
C LEU A 142 -10.86 -7.32 6.52
N ILE A 143 -10.38 -6.61 5.52
CA ILE A 143 -10.98 -6.59 4.19
C ILE A 143 -10.45 -7.80 3.42
N SER A 144 -11.36 -8.68 2.98
CA SER A 144 -11.01 -9.75 2.06
C SER A 144 -11.18 -9.26 0.62
N ILE A 145 -10.10 -9.30 -0.16
CA ILE A 145 -10.12 -8.84 -1.55
C ILE A 145 -10.38 -10.04 -2.47
N TYR A 146 -11.56 -10.08 -3.10
CA TYR A 146 -11.89 -11.07 -4.13
C TYR A 146 -12.18 -10.34 -5.45
N GLY A 147 -11.18 -10.30 -6.34
CA GLY A 147 -11.27 -9.52 -7.57
C GLY A 147 -11.32 -8.01 -7.29
N ASN A 148 -12.12 -7.24 -8.05
CA ASN A 148 -12.28 -5.79 -7.86
C ASN A 148 -13.28 -5.40 -6.74
N ASN A 149 -13.77 -6.35 -5.95
CA ASN A 149 -14.79 -6.09 -4.93
C ASN A 149 -14.19 -6.21 -3.52
N ILE A 150 -14.33 -5.12 -2.76
CA ILE A 150 -14.04 -5.04 -1.33
C ILE A 150 -15.25 -5.62 -0.59
N LYS A 151 -15.07 -6.71 0.15
CA LYS A 151 -16.05 -7.17 1.13
C LYS A 151 -15.53 -6.83 2.52
N ILE A 152 -16.29 -5.98 3.20
CA ILE A 152 -16.15 -5.61 4.62
C ILE A 152 -16.92 -6.63 5.45
#